data_AF-A0A520ECP9-F1
#
_entry.id   AF-A0A520ECP9-F1
#
_cell.length_a   1.000
_cell.length_b   1.000
_cell.length_c   1.000
_cell.angle_alpha   90.00
_cell.angle_beta   90.00
_cell.angle_gamma   90.00
#
_symmetry.space_group_name_H-M   'P 1'
#
loop_
_entity.id
_entity.type
_entity.pdbx_description
1 polymer ?
#
loop_
_entity_poly.entity_id
_entity_poly.type
_entity_poly.pdbx_seq_one_letter_code
_entity_poly.pdbx_strand_id
1 'polypeptide(L)' 'EVPSGFSFFSGDLFTNPPRAWLDRVANVVRVKELPRGGHFAPFVEPELYARELREFFRPYRAALA' A
#
# COMPACT_ATOMS: atom_id res chain seq x y z
N GLU A 1 -14.94 5.69 -9.01
CA GLU A 1 -13.55 5.33 -8.71
C GLU A 1 -13.42 4.52 -7.43
N VAL A 2 -12.55 3.50 -7.43
CA VAL A 2 -12.30 2.62 -6.27
C VAL A 2 -11.17 3.19 -5.40
N PRO A 3 -11.36 3.37 -4.08
CA PRO A 3 -10.29 3.82 -3.18
C PRO A 3 -9.08 2.89 -3.29
N SER A 4 -7.91 3.46 -3.57
CA SER A 4 -6.67 2.72 -3.83
C SER A 4 -5.55 3.16 -2.89
N GLY A 5 -4.77 2.19 -2.42
CA GLY A 5 -3.65 2.42 -1.50
C GLY A 5 -2.33 1.89 -2.08
N PHE A 6 -1.25 2.64 -1.88
CA PHE A 6 0.10 2.26 -2.28
C PHE A 6 1.01 2.12 -1.06
N SER A 7 1.74 1.01 -0.97
CA SER A 7 2.76 0.76 0.05
C SER A 7 4.11 0.53 -0.63
N PHE A 8 5.08 1.40 -0.38
CA PHE A 8 6.42 1.33 -0.97
C PHE A 8 7.41 0.75 0.05
N PHE A 9 7.96 -0.43 -0.24
CA PHE A 9 8.93 -1.11 0.61
C PHE A 9 10.35 -0.71 0.22
N SER A 10 11.22 -0.37 1.18
CA SER A 10 12.53 0.24 0.93
C SER A 10 13.50 -0.58 0.05
N GLY A 11 13.38 -1.90 0.00
CA GLY A 11 14.20 -2.79 -0.84
C GLY A 11 13.52 -3.23 -2.14
N ASP A 12 12.45 -2.57 -2.58
CA ASP A 12 11.80 -2.83 -3.87
C ASP A 12 12.52 -2.09 -5.01
N LEU A 13 12.28 -2.52 -6.25
CA LEU A 13 12.90 -1.94 -7.46
C LEU A 13 12.43 -0.52 -7.72
N PHE A 14 11.24 -0.17 -7.23
CA PHE A 14 10.62 1.12 -7.45
C PHE A 14 10.14 1.70 -6.13
N THR A 15 10.96 2.56 -5.56
CA THR A 15 10.70 3.23 -4.28
C THR A 15 10.42 4.71 -4.52
N ASN A 16 9.31 5.20 -3.96
CA ASN A 16 8.92 6.61 -3.94
C ASN A 16 8.68 7.29 -5.32
N PRO A 17 7.66 6.87 -6.10
CA PRO A 17 7.17 7.65 -7.22
C PRO A 17 6.64 9.02 -6.80
N PRO A 18 6.76 10.05 -7.67
CA PRO A 18 6.03 11.29 -7.49
C PRO A 18 4.53 11.02 -7.34
N ARG A 19 3.91 11.66 -6.35
CA ARG A 19 2.47 11.51 -6.06
C ARG A 19 1.58 11.72 -7.29
N ALA A 20 1.95 12.69 -8.13
CA ALA A 20 1.26 12.99 -9.38
C ALA A 20 1.21 11.81 -10.37
N TRP A 21 2.10 10.82 -10.29
CA TRP A 21 2.04 9.63 -11.13
C TRP A 21 0.95 8.67 -10.63
N LEU A 22 0.83 8.52 -9.31
CA LEU A 22 -0.17 7.67 -8.68
C LEU A 22 -1.58 8.22 -8.91
N ASP A 23 -1.77 9.53 -8.76
CA ASP A 23 -3.07 10.18 -8.95
C ASP A 23 -3.58 10.12 -10.40
N ARG A 24 -2.71 9.83 -11.38
CA ARG A 24 -3.13 9.61 -12.78
C ARG A 24 -3.68 8.21 -13.03
N VAL A 25 -3.33 7.22 -12.21
CA VAL A 25 -3.66 5.81 -12.46
C VAL A 25 -4.74 5.27 -11.52
N ALA A 26 -5.01 5.95 -10.41
CA ALA A 26 -5.98 5.50 -9.43
C ALA A 26 -6.53 6.64 -8.55
N ASN A 27 -7.66 6.39 -7.89
CA ASN A 27 -8.12 7.22 -6.76
C ASN A 27 -7.29 6.91 -5.51
N VAL A 28 -6.13 7.58 -5.40
CA VAL A 28 -5.16 7.37 -4.32
C VAL A 28 -5.67 8.00 -3.02
N VAL A 29 -6.02 7.16 -2.06
CA VAL A 29 -6.47 7.59 -0.73
C VAL A 29 -5.42 7.35 0.37
N ARG A 30 -4.43 6.50 0.10
CA ARG A 30 -3.34 6.18 1.04
C ARG A 30 -2.04 5.94 0.28
N VAL A 31 -0.97 6.58 0.74
CA VAL A 31 0.41 6.29 0.33
C VAL A 31 1.24 6.13 1.58
N LYS A 32 2.03 5.05 1.66
CA LYS A 32 2.91 4.80 2.80
C LYS A 32 4.26 4.28 2.33
N GLU A 33 5.32 4.86 2.87
CA GLU A 33 6.68 4.34 2.73
C GLU A 33 7.01 3.47 3.95
N LEU A 34 7.61 2.31 3.70
CA LEU A 34 7.91 1.31 4.70
C LEU A 34 9.44 1.11 4.77
N PRO A 35 10.02 1.12 5.98
CA PRO A 35 11.47 1.19 6.15
C PRO A 35 12.20 -0.12 5.79
N ARG A 36 11.48 -1.21 5.54
CA ARG A 36 12.01 -2.56 5.32
C ARG A 36 11.07 -3.37 4.42
N GLY A 37 11.58 -4.46 3.85
CA GLY A 37 10.93 -5.30 2.84
C GLY A 37 11.51 -5.09 1.45
N GLY A 38 11.02 -5.85 0.48
CA GLY A 38 11.48 -5.74 -0.91
C GLY A 38 10.40 -6.15 -1.90
N HIS A 39 10.81 -6.48 -3.13
CA HIS A 39 9.89 -6.81 -4.22
C HIS A 39 8.87 -7.91 -3.84
N PHE A 40 9.33 -8.92 -3.10
CA PHE A 40 8.48 -9.98 -2.57
C PHE A 40 8.07 -9.70 -1.12
N ALA A 41 7.54 -8.50 -0.84
CA ALA A 41 7.13 -8.07 0.50
C ALA A 41 6.24 -9.09 1.26
N PRO A 42 5.27 -9.79 0.62
CA PRO A 42 4.49 -10.82 1.30
C PRO A 42 5.32 -12.01 1.82
N PHE A 43 6.48 -12.28 1.20
CA PHE A 43 7.38 -13.37 1.57
C PHE A 43 8.47 -12.92 2.54
N VAL A 44 9.08 -11.76 2.28
CA VAL A 44 10.21 -11.23 3.06
C VAL A 44 9.73 -10.58 4.36
N GLU A 45 8.57 -9.94 4.36
CA GLU A 45 8.00 -9.20 5.50
C GLU A 45 6.50 -9.50 5.70
N PRO A 46 6.12 -10.77 5.95
CA PRO A 46 4.72 -11.20 5.93
C PRO A 46 3.84 -10.45 6.94
N GLU A 47 4.32 -10.22 8.16
CA GLU A 47 3.54 -9.52 9.20
C GLU A 47 3.36 -8.04 8.88
N LEU A 48 4.37 -7.40 8.27
CA LEU A 48 4.29 -6.00 7.86
C LEU A 48 3.31 -5.84 6.71
N TYR A 49 3.40 -6.71 5.70
CA TYR A 49 2.48 -6.76 4.57
C TYR A 49 1.04 -7.00 5.03
N ALA A 50 0.81 -8.01 5.87
CA ALA A 50 -0.53 -8.32 6.40
C ALA A 50 -1.11 -7.15 7.20
N ARG A 51 -0.27 -6.40 7.93
CA ARG A 51 -0.67 -5.20 8.66
C ARG A 51 -1.13 -4.09 7.72
N GLU A 52 -0.40 -3.81 6.65
CA GLU A 52 -0.82 -2.81 5.67
C GLU A 52 -2.18 -3.13 5.07
N LEU A 53 -2.41 -4.38 4.67
CA LEU A 53 -3.71 -4.82 4.17
C LEU A 53 -4.81 -4.60 5.22
N ARG A 54 -4.58 -5.06 6.46
CA ARG A 54 -5.56 -4.93 7.54
C ARG A 54 -5.88 -3.47 7.86
N GLU A 55 -4.88 -2.60 7.90
CA GLU A 55 -5.05 -1.17 8.17
C GLU A 55 -5.79 -0.47 7.04
N PHE A 56 -5.46 -0.77 5.78
CA PHE A 56 -6.15 -0.20 4.63
C PHE A 56 -7.62 -0.61 4.59
N PHE A 57 -7.92 -1.90 4.77
CA PHE A 57 -9.28 -2.41 4.67
C PHE A 57 -10.15 -2.16 5.91
N ARG A 58 -9.57 -1.86 7.08
CA ARG A 58 -10.33 -1.70 8.35
C ARG A 58 -11.50 -0.70 8.24
N PRO A 59 -11.33 0.51 7.68
CA PRO A 59 -12.43 1.46 7.54
C PRO A 59 -13.54 0.99 6.58
N TYR A 60 -13.23 0.12 5.62
CA TYR A 60 -14.16 -0.35 4.59
C TYR A 60 -14.95 -1.60 5.00
N ARG A 61 -14.62 -2.24 6.13
CA ARG A 61 -15.33 -3.44 6.62
C ARG A 61 -16.75 -3.15 7.10
N ALA A 62 -17.04 -1.93 7.53
CA ALA A 62 -18.34 -1.55 8.06
C ALA A 62 -19.42 -1.36 6.96
N ALA A 63 -19.02 -1.34 5.69
CA ALA A 63 -19.90 -1.06 4.55
C ALA A 63 -20.63 -2.31 3.99
N LEU A 64 -20.58 -3.44 4.69
CA LEU A 64 -21.26 -4.70 4.31
C LEU A 64 -22.48 -5.02 5.19
N ALA A 65 -22.94 -4.06 6.01
CA ALA A 65 -24.19 -4.17 6.77
C ALA A 65 -25.36 -3.54 6.01
#